data_AF-A0A7Y3W6M6-F1
#
_entry.id   AF-A0A7Y3W6M6-F1
#
_cell.length_a   1.000
_cell.length_b   1.000
_cell.length_c   1.000
_cell.angle_alpha   90.00
_cell.angle_beta   90.00
_cell.angle_gamma   90.00
#
_symmetry.space_group_name_H-M   'P 1'
#
loop_
_entity.id
_entity.type
_entity.pdbx_description
1 polymer ?
#
loop_
_entity_poly.entity_id
_entity_poly.type
_entity_poly.pdbx_seq_one_letter_code
_entity_poly.pdbx_strand_id
1 'polypeptide(L)'
;MSALNLLSAAELCPDTWSPMVVADVNATSVKVARVEGNFVWHHHEEEDEAFLVLRGELKICYRDREAVVLKSGDLHVVPRGVEHCPQAEEECFIVLIEQSSTAHTGEVESTLTRSAEEQRDAAEVVLGQ
;
A
#
# COMPACT_ATOMS: atom_id res chain seq x y z
N MET A 1 21.62 14.67 0.82
CA MET A 1 20.31 14.03 0.59
C MET A 1 20.35 13.45 -0.82
N SER A 2 20.15 12.14 -0.95
CA SER A 2 20.03 11.44 -2.25
C SER A 2 18.56 11.15 -2.53
N ALA A 3 18.21 11.01 -3.81
CA ALA A 3 16.89 10.53 -4.18
C ALA A 3 16.77 9.02 -3.91
N LEU A 4 15.57 8.58 -3.48
CA LEU A 4 15.21 7.17 -3.41
C LEU A 4 14.41 6.79 -4.66
N ASN A 5 14.77 5.69 -5.32
CA ASN A 5 13.96 5.13 -6.40
C ASN A 5 12.90 4.19 -5.80
N LEU A 6 11.62 4.57 -5.90
CA LEU A 6 10.52 3.82 -5.29
C LEU A 6 10.33 2.43 -5.90
N LEU A 7 10.57 2.24 -7.20
CA LEU A 7 10.47 0.92 -7.83
C LEU A 7 11.58 0.00 -7.30
N SER A 8 12.82 0.48 -7.24
CA SER A 8 13.93 -0.29 -6.66
C SER A 8 13.69 -0.60 -5.18
N ALA A 9 13.09 0.31 -4.41
CA ALA A 9 12.73 0.04 -3.02
C ALA A 9 11.62 -1.03 -2.90
N ALA A 10 10.59 -0.96 -3.74
CA ALA A 10 9.51 -1.95 -3.79
C ALA A 10 10.01 -3.34 -4.21
N GLU A 11 11.01 -3.41 -5.10
CA GLU A 11 11.68 -4.66 -5.49
C GLU A 11 12.42 -5.35 -4.34
N LEU A 12 12.76 -4.61 -3.29
CA LEU A 12 13.42 -5.13 -2.10
C LEU A 12 12.43 -5.56 -1.00
N CYS A 13 11.11 -5.36 -1.19
CA CYS A 13 10.10 -5.83 -0.24
C CYS A 13 10.19 -7.36 -0.10
N PRO A 14 10.49 -7.89 1.11
CA PRO A 14 10.71 -9.32 1.31
C PRO A 14 9.41 -10.11 1.09
N ASP A 15 8.32 -9.62 1.68
CA ASP A 15 7.03 -10.29 1.70
C ASP A 15 5.97 -9.51 0.91
N THR A 16 5.03 -10.25 0.31
CA THR A 16 3.86 -9.65 -0.34
C THR A 16 2.91 -9.06 0.69
N TRP A 17 2.25 -7.95 0.34
CA TRP A 17 1.29 -7.25 1.23
C TRP A 17 1.90 -6.78 2.56
N SER A 18 3.22 -6.60 2.61
CA SER A 18 3.92 -6.05 3.77
C SER A 18 4.52 -4.71 3.36
N PRO A 19 3.76 -3.59 3.43
CA PRO A 19 4.24 -2.29 3.01
C PRO A 19 5.41 -1.82 3.89
N MET A 20 6.35 -1.08 3.29
CA MET A 20 7.46 -0.44 4.00
C MET A 20 7.29 1.08 3.94
N VAL A 21 7.39 1.77 5.07
CA VAL A 21 7.36 3.24 5.10
C VAL A 21 8.72 3.78 4.68
N VAL A 22 8.81 4.40 3.51
CA VAL A 22 10.10 4.83 2.93
C VAL A 22 10.35 6.34 3.02
N ALA A 23 9.32 7.10 3.36
CA ALA A 23 9.41 8.52 3.65
C ALA A 23 8.17 9.02 4.41
N ASP A 24 8.33 10.09 5.17
CA ASP A 24 7.22 10.89 5.69
C ASP A 24 7.28 12.31 5.14
N VAL A 25 6.13 12.84 4.76
CA VAL A 25 5.92 14.23 4.37
C VAL A 25 4.85 14.80 5.30
N ASN A 26 5.30 15.53 6.32
CA ASN A 26 4.43 15.99 7.42
C ASN A 26 3.73 14.80 8.11
N ALA A 27 2.40 14.75 8.08
CA ALA A 27 1.58 13.67 8.66
C ALA A 27 1.15 12.63 7.61
N THR A 28 1.82 12.58 6.47
CA THR A 28 1.54 11.64 5.38
C THR A 28 2.74 10.74 5.18
N SER A 29 2.52 9.43 5.14
CA SER A 29 3.55 8.45 4.84
C SER A 29 3.50 8.05 3.37
N VAL A 30 4.68 7.87 2.77
CA VAL A 30 4.85 7.22 1.47
C VAL A 30 5.36 5.82 1.74
N LYS A 31 4.59 4.82 1.32
CA LYS A 31 4.92 3.41 1.52
C LYS A 31 5.12 2.71 0.19
N VAL A 32 5.97 1.70 0.15
CA VAL A 32 6.11 0.81 -1.02
C VAL A 32 5.72 -0.60 -0.65
N ALA A 33 5.09 -1.32 -1.57
CA ALA A 33 4.76 -2.73 -1.38
C ALA A 33 4.90 -3.52 -2.68
N ARG A 34 5.30 -4.77 -2.51
CA ARG A 34 5.13 -5.84 -3.50
C ARG A 34 3.85 -6.59 -3.15
N VAL A 35 2.98 -6.85 -4.11
CA VAL A 35 1.66 -7.44 -3.87
C VAL A 35 1.33 -8.48 -4.94
N GLU A 36 0.67 -9.57 -4.53
CA GLU A 36 0.26 -10.67 -5.40
C GLU A 36 -0.89 -11.44 -4.72
N GLY A 37 -1.88 -11.88 -5.50
CA GLY A 37 -3.10 -12.51 -5.01
C GLY A 37 -4.12 -11.50 -4.47
N ASN A 38 -4.93 -11.95 -3.51
CA ASN A 38 -5.99 -11.13 -2.91
C ASN A 38 -5.55 -10.61 -1.54
N PHE A 39 -5.80 -9.33 -1.29
CA PHE A 39 -5.72 -8.78 0.06
C PHE A 39 -7.02 -9.02 0.84
N VAL A 40 -7.17 -8.36 1.98
CA VAL A 40 -8.40 -8.41 2.79
C VAL A 40 -9.38 -7.31 2.38
N TRP A 41 -10.68 -7.58 2.56
CA TRP A 41 -11.68 -6.52 2.54
C TRP A 41 -11.51 -5.65 3.79
N HIS A 42 -11.38 -4.35 3.61
CA HIS A 42 -11.18 -3.39 4.70
C HIS A 42 -11.64 -1.99 4.29
N HIS A 43 -11.68 -1.08 5.26
CA HIS A 43 -11.87 0.35 5.06
C HIS A 43 -11.14 1.11 6.16
N HIS A 44 -10.91 2.40 5.93
CA HIS A 44 -10.44 3.35 6.93
C HIS A 44 -11.55 4.37 7.16
N GLU A 45 -11.99 4.56 8.40
CA GLU A 45 -13.13 5.42 8.71
C GLU A 45 -12.81 6.90 8.42
N GLU A 46 -11.59 7.32 8.74
CA GLU A 46 -11.22 8.74 8.77
C GLU A 46 -10.24 9.16 7.67
N GLU A 47 -9.59 8.19 7.03
CA GLU A 47 -8.50 8.43 6.09
C GLU A 47 -8.81 7.98 4.66
N ASP A 48 -8.44 8.83 3.71
CA ASP A 48 -8.35 8.41 2.30
C ASP A 48 -7.05 7.62 2.11
N GLU A 49 -7.06 6.65 1.19
CA GLU A 49 -5.88 5.86 0.82
C GLU A 49 -5.66 5.96 -0.69
N ALA A 50 -4.44 6.32 -1.10
CA ALA A 50 -4.07 6.42 -2.50
C ALA A 50 -3.12 5.30 -2.93
N PHE A 51 -3.42 4.69 -4.07
CA PHE A 51 -2.65 3.62 -4.71
C PHE A 51 -2.04 4.15 -6.01
N LEU A 52 -0.72 4.10 -6.13
CA LEU A 52 0.00 4.36 -7.37
C LEU A 52 0.71 3.09 -7.83
N VAL A 53 0.42 2.60 -9.03
CA VAL A 53 1.08 1.41 -9.57
C VAL A 53 2.40 1.78 -10.22
N LEU A 54 3.51 1.20 -9.73
CA LEU A 54 4.84 1.38 -10.31
C LEU A 54 5.10 0.36 -11.43
N ARG A 55 4.67 -0.90 -11.24
CA ARG A 55 4.79 -1.99 -12.20
C ARG A 55 3.69 -3.02 -11.98
N GLY A 56 3.19 -3.61 -13.06
CA GLY A 56 2.12 -4.62 -13.03
C GLY A 56 0.73 -4.00 -13.14
N GLU A 57 -0.26 -4.76 -12.67
CA GLU A 57 -1.67 -4.39 -12.68
C GLU A 57 -2.30 -4.66 -11.30
N LEU A 58 -3.04 -3.68 -10.77
CA LEU A 58 -3.77 -3.78 -9.50
C LEU A 58 -5.25 -3.52 -9.75
N LYS A 59 -6.11 -4.38 -9.23
CA LYS A 59 -7.55 -4.22 -9.25
C LYS A 59 -8.05 -3.84 -7.86
N ILE A 60 -8.77 -2.73 -7.75
CA ILE A 60 -9.45 -2.32 -6.53
C ILE A 60 -10.93 -2.72 -6.64
N CYS A 61 -11.33 -3.74 -5.87
CA CYS A 61 -12.71 -4.20 -5.80
C CYS A 61 -13.50 -3.39 -4.77
N TYR A 62 -14.77 -3.12 -5.07
CA TYR A 62 -15.72 -2.44 -4.21
C TYR A 62 -16.98 -3.29 -4.01
N ARG A 63 -17.73 -3.03 -2.93
CA ARG A 63 -19.03 -3.69 -2.69
C ARG A 63 -20.16 -3.09 -3.50
N ASP A 64 -20.12 -1.78 -3.70
CA ASP A 64 -21.24 -0.96 -4.15
C ASP A 64 -21.10 -0.47 -5.60
N ARG A 65 -19.98 -0.79 -6.26
CA ARG A 65 -19.66 -0.35 -7.62
C ARG A 65 -18.71 -1.30 -8.33
N GLU A 66 -18.50 -1.04 -9.61
CA GLU A 66 -17.55 -1.78 -10.43
C GLU A 66 -16.11 -1.60 -9.91
N ALA A 67 -15.32 -2.65 -10.07
CA ALA A 67 -13.91 -2.62 -9.72
C ALA A 67 -13.13 -1.70 -10.67
N VAL A 68 -12.11 -1.03 -10.12
CA VAL A 68 -11.20 -0.18 -10.91
C VAL A 68 -9.92 -0.97 -11.17
N VAL A 69 -9.47 -1.01 -12.42
CA VAL A 69 -8.22 -1.66 -12.84
C VAL A 69 -7.17 -0.60 -13.10
N LEU A 70 -6.04 -0.71 -12.41
CA LEU A 70 -4.92 0.23 -12.44
C LEU A 70 -3.71 -0.43 -13.09
N LYS A 71 -3.08 0.27 -14.02
CA LYS A 71 -1.85 -0.14 -14.69
C LYS A 71 -0.69 0.74 -14.26
N SER A 72 0.52 0.36 -14.65
CA SER A 72 1.74 1.11 -14.32
C SER A 72 1.62 2.60 -14.71
N GLY A 73 1.78 3.48 -13.74
CA GLY A 73 1.61 4.93 -13.85
C GLY A 73 0.24 5.45 -13.40
N ASP A 74 -0.76 4.59 -13.20
CA ASP A 74 -2.08 5.01 -12.74
C ASP A 74 -2.08 5.26 -11.23
N LEU A 75 -2.76 6.34 -10.83
CA LEU A 75 -3.05 6.72 -9.46
C LEU A 75 -4.56 6.62 -9.22
N HIS A 76 -4.96 6.03 -8.10
CA HIS A 76 -6.35 5.97 -7.68
C HIS A 76 -6.48 6.21 -6.19
N VAL A 77 -7.54 6.91 -5.79
CA VAL A 77 -7.83 7.22 -4.39
C VAL A 77 -9.09 6.49 -3.97
N VAL A 78 -8.99 5.71 -2.91
CA VAL A 78 -10.11 5.17 -2.16
C VAL A 78 -10.51 6.22 -1.13
N PRO A 79 -11.72 6.79 -1.20
CA PRO A 79 -12.19 7.72 -0.17
C PRO A 79 -12.39 7.00 1.17
N ARG A 80 -12.21 7.72 2.27
CA ARG A 80 -12.53 7.24 3.62
C ARG A 80 -13.95 6.66 3.71
N GLY A 81 -14.13 5.68 4.59
CA GLY A 81 -15.40 4.98 4.83
C GLY A 81 -15.81 4.00 3.73
N VAL A 82 -15.02 3.86 2.66
CA VAL A 82 -15.34 2.96 1.55
C VAL A 82 -14.67 1.60 1.75
N GLU A 83 -15.50 0.56 1.88
CA GLU A 83 -15.02 -0.82 1.89
C GLU A 83 -14.48 -1.23 0.51
N HIS A 84 -13.26 -1.74 0.50
CA HIS A 84 -12.56 -2.13 -0.71
C HIS A 84 -11.63 -3.33 -0.48
N CYS A 85 -11.18 -3.95 -1.58
CA CYS A 85 -10.26 -5.09 -1.57
C CYS A 85 -9.30 -4.99 -2.77
N PRO A 86 -8.02 -4.68 -2.53
CA PRO A 86 -6.97 -4.74 -3.55
C PRO A 86 -6.68 -6.19 -3.97
N GLN A 87 -6.52 -6.41 -5.27
CA GLN A 87 -6.22 -7.72 -5.87
C GLN A 87 -5.21 -7.56 -7.00
N ALA A 88 -4.19 -8.41 -7.02
CA ALA A 88 -3.18 -8.46 -8.07
C ALA A 88 -3.09 -9.90 -8.58
N GLU A 89 -3.53 -10.16 -9.82
CA GLU A 89 -3.49 -11.52 -10.39
C GLU A 89 -2.05 -12.03 -10.56
N GLU A 90 -1.15 -11.11 -10.89
CA GLU A 90 0.29 -11.31 -11.03
C GLU A 90 1.03 -10.34 -10.10
N GLU A 91 2.33 -10.54 -9.91
CA GLU A 91 3.15 -9.65 -9.09
C GLU A 91 3.05 -8.17 -9.52
N CYS A 92 2.70 -7.31 -8.57
CA CYS A 92 2.52 -5.88 -8.76
C CYS A 92 3.31 -5.09 -7.69
N PHE A 93 3.80 -3.92 -8.08
CA PHE A 93 4.60 -3.02 -7.24
C PHE A 93 3.87 -1.70 -7.13
N ILE A 94 3.60 -1.28 -5.89
CA ILE A 94 2.72 -0.14 -5.63
C ILE A 94 3.35 0.82 -4.62
N VAL A 95 2.86 2.06 -4.66
CA VAL A 95 3.05 3.05 -3.62
C VAL A 95 1.71 3.29 -2.95
N LEU A 96 1.71 3.31 -1.62
CA LEU A 96 0.59 3.79 -0.81
C LEU A 96 0.92 5.19 -0.30
N ILE A 97 -0.05 6.10 -0.37
CA ILE A 97 0.05 7.45 0.19
C ILE A 97 -1.17 7.67 1.08
N GLU A 98 -0.93 7.78 2.38
CA GLU A 98 -1.97 7.83 3.40
C GLU A 98 -1.46 8.57 4.65
N GLN A 99 -2.35 8.83 5.61
CA GLN A 99 -1.91 9.44 6.86
C GLN A 99 -0.99 8.50 7.62
N SER A 100 0.00 9.04 8.32
CA SER A 100 0.94 8.23 9.10
C SER A 100 0.28 7.44 10.24
N SER A 101 -0.95 7.84 10.63
CA SER A 101 -1.79 7.15 11.62
C SER A 101 -2.65 6.04 11.02
N THR A 102 -2.78 5.94 9.70
CA THR A 102 -3.66 4.96 9.05
C THR A 102 -3.23 3.54 9.39
N ALA A 103 -4.16 2.76 9.95
CA ALA A 103 -3.94 1.35 10.28
C ALA A 103 -4.02 0.50 9.01
N HIS A 104 -3.05 -0.39 8.77
CA HIS A 104 -2.88 -1.12 7.50
C HIS A 104 -4.15 -1.82 6.97
N THR A 105 -4.97 -2.40 7.84
CA THR A 105 -6.20 -3.12 7.45
C THR A 105 -7.43 -2.52 8.13
N GLY A 106 -7.37 -1.23 8.50
CA GLY A 106 -8.41 -0.59 9.31
C GLY A 106 -8.60 -1.34 10.64
N GLU A 107 -9.85 -1.67 10.96
CA GLU A 107 -10.20 -2.45 12.16
C GLU A 107 -10.12 -3.98 11.96
N VAL A 108 -9.78 -4.45 10.75
CA VAL A 108 -9.74 -5.89 10.45
C VAL A 108 -8.41 -6.48 10.91
N GLU A 109 -8.46 -7.48 11.79
CA GLU A 109 -7.30 -8.28 12.16
C GLU A 109 -7.12 -9.46 11.18
N SER A 110 -5.94 -9.53 10.56
CA SER A 110 -5.58 -10.57 9.60
C SER A 110 -4.11 -10.99 9.78
N THR A 111 -3.74 -12.16 9.26
CA THR A 111 -2.33 -12.57 9.17
C THR A 111 -1.49 -11.66 8.28
N LEU A 112 -2.13 -10.88 7.41
CA LEU A 112 -1.50 -9.87 6.57
C LEU A 112 -1.42 -8.47 7.21
N THR A 113 -2.06 -8.27 8.37
CA THR A 113 -1.97 -6.99 9.09
C THR A 113 -0.53 -6.75 9.54
N ARG A 114 -0.07 -5.50 9.41
CA ARG A 114 1.27 -5.06 9.83
C ARG A 114 1.15 -3.75 10.59
N SER A 115 1.76 -3.68 11.76
CA SER A 115 1.77 -2.47 12.57
C SER A 115 2.60 -1.36 11.90
N ALA A 116 2.36 -0.10 12.27
CA ALA A 116 3.16 1.01 11.75
C ALA A 116 4.65 0.90 12.12
N GLU A 117 4.96 0.27 13.27
CA GLU A 117 6.33 -0.02 13.71
C GLU A 117 6.98 -1.06 12.78
N GLU A 118 6.31 -2.19 12.53
CA GLU A 118 6.82 -3.24 11.63
C GLU A 118 7.10 -2.72 10.22
N GLN A 119 6.25 -1.83 9.70
CA GLN A 119 6.42 -1.24 8.37
C GLN A 119 7.63 -0.29 8.31
N ARG A 120 7.99 0.36 9.42
CA ARG A 120 9.15 1.27 9.50
C ARG A 120 10.44 0.49 9.72
N ASP A 121 10.42 -0.47 10.64
CA ASP A 121 11.55 -1.36 10.92
C ASP A 121 11.97 -2.13 9.64
N ALA A 122 11.00 -2.56 8.84
CA ALA A 122 11.27 -3.19 7.55
C ALA A 122 12.06 -2.26 6.61
N ALA A 123 11.73 -0.97 6.57
CA ALA A 123 12.44 0.00 5.75
C ALA A 123 13.87 0.25 6.26
N GLU A 124 14.06 0.36 7.58
CA GLU A 124 15.39 0.48 8.19
C GLU A 124 16.27 -0.73 7.87
N VAL A 125 15.74 -1.94 8.02
CA VAL A 125 16.47 -3.20 7.73
C VAL A 125 16.84 -3.32 6.25
N VAL A 126 15.92 -2.98 5.34
CA VAL A 126 16.09 -3.21 3.91
C VAL A 126 16.87 -2.08 3.22
N LEU A 127 16.63 -0.83 3.62
CA LEU A 127 17.18 0.35 2.97
C LEU A 127 18.29 1.02 3.78
N GLY A 128 18.53 0.60 5.03
CA GLY A 128 19.55 1.18 5.91
C GLY A 128 19.25 2.62 6.33
N GLN A 129 17.97 2.96 6.43
CA GLN A 129 17.49 4.31 6.80
C GLN A 129 17.25 4.45 8.29
#